data_AF-A0A3D0V659-F1
#
_entry.id   AF-A0A3D0V659-F1
#
_cell.length_a   1.000
_cell.length_b   1.000
_cell.length_c   1.000
_cell.angle_alpha   90.00
_cell.angle_beta   90.00
_cell.angle_gamma   90.00
#
_symmetry.space_group_name_H-M   'P 1'
#
loop_
_entity.id
_entity.type
_entity.pdbx_description
1 polymer ?
#
loop_
_entity_poly.entity_id
_entity_poly.type
_entity_poly.pdbx_seq_one_letter_code
_entity_poly.pdbx_strand_id
1 'polypeptide(L)'
;MKELIKPFSALSKKSVKEAGGKGASLGEMTKAGIPVPPGFVLLANAFETFLEETDLTVEIETILKTVDHRMVHTIEDASEKISALILNAQISQNFQETILLAFDKLNVPFVAVRSSDF
;
A
#
# COMPACT_ATOMS: atom_id res chain seq x y z
N MET A 1 14.78 -7.96 -6.92
CA MET A 1 14.01 -7.28 -5.85
C MET A 1 12.72 -6.78 -6.46
N LYS A 2 11.58 -7.01 -5.80
CA LYS A 2 10.29 -6.43 -6.20
C LYS A 2 10.39 -4.91 -5.98
N GLU A 3 9.93 -4.12 -6.96
CA GLU A 3 9.94 -2.66 -6.87
C GLU A 3 8.82 -2.20 -5.92
N LEU A 4 9.14 -1.48 -4.84
CA LEU A 4 8.14 -1.13 -3.82
C LEU A 4 7.43 0.21 -4.09
N ILE A 5 8.09 1.13 -4.79
CA ILE A 5 7.66 2.52 -4.92
C ILE A 5 7.87 3.02 -6.34
N LYS A 6 6.92 3.83 -6.85
CA LYS A 6 7.10 4.63 -8.08
C LYS A 6 6.74 6.10 -7.86
N PRO A 7 7.56 7.05 -8.35
CA PRO A 7 7.16 8.46 -8.38
C PRO A 7 6.03 8.67 -9.40
N PHE A 8 5.21 9.70 -9.22
CA PHE A 8 4.11 9.99 -10.16
C PHE A 8 4.60 10.14 -11.61
N SER A 9 5.78 10.70 -11.83
CA SER A 9 6.40 10.84 -13.15
C SER A 9 6.63 9.50 -13.88
N ALA A 10 6.75 8.39 -13.15
CA ALA A 10 6.91 7.05 -13.70
C ALA A 10 5.58 6.33 -13.96
N LEU A 11 4.44 6.86 -13.49
CA LEU A 11 3.14 6.21 -13.57
C LEU A 11 2.32 6.68 -14.78
N SER A 12 1.33 5.89 -15.18
CA SER A 12 0.38 6.23 -16.24
C SER A 12 -0.96 5.55 -15.99
N LYS A 13 -1.95 5.78 -16.86
CA LYS A 13 -3.24 5.07 -16.86
C LYS A 13 -3.11 3.55 -17.00
N LYS A 14 -1.96 3.05 -17.49
CA LYS A 14 -1.67 1.61 -17.57
C LYS A 14 -1.22 1.02 -16.22
N SER A 15 -0.88 1.86 -15.25
CA SER A 15 -0.38 1.46 -13.93
C SER A 15 -1.50 1.19 -12.91
N VAL A 16 -2.77 1.12 -13.32
CA VAL A 16 -3.89 0.90 -12.38
C VAL A 16 -3.70 -0.36 -11.53
N LYS A 17 -3.23 -1.46 -12.14
CA LYS A 17 -3.00 -2.73 -11.43
C LYS A 17 -1.89 -2.67 -10.36
N GLU A 18 -0.92 -1.78 -10.52
CA GLU A 18 0.24 -1.67 -9.61
C GLU A 18 0.12 -0.50 -8.63
N ALA A 19 -0.58 0.57 -9.00
CA ALA A 19 -0.62 1.84 -8.27
C ALA A 19 -2.04 2.28 -7.86
N GLY A 20 -3.06 1.49 -8.20
CA GLY A 20 -4.46 1.85 -8.03
C GLY A 20 -4.95 2.92 -9.01
N GLY A 21 -6.27 3.17 -9.00
CA GLY A 21 -6.90 4.15 -9.89
C GLY A 21 -6.44 5.58 -9.63
N LYS A 22 -6.25 5.95 -8.35
CA LYS A 22 -5.82 7.31 -7.96
C LYS A 22 -4.35 7.54 -8.31
N GLY A 23 -3.48 6.58 -8.00
CA GLY A 23 -2.05 6.65 -8.32
C GLY A 23 -1.80 6.73 -9.83
N ALA A 24 -2.51 5.91 -10.62
CA ALA A 24 -2.46 5.97 -12.08
C ALA A 24 -2.94 7.34 -12.62
N SER A 25 -4.03 7.89 -12.05
CA SER A 25 -4.55 9.21 -12.42
C SER A 25 -3.58 10.35 -12.10
N LEU A 26 -2.96 10.35 -10.92
CA LEU A 26 -1.92 11.32 -10.54
C LEU A 26 -0.71 11.26 -11.49
N GLY A 27 -0.33 10.06 -11.93
CA GLY A 27 0.71 9.88 -12.94
C GLY A 27 0.35 10.50 -14.30
N GLU A 28 -0.87 10.29 -14.78
CA GLU A 28 -1.36 10.92 -16.01
C GLU A 28 -1.38 12.45 -15.90
N MET A 29 -1.90 13.00 -14.80
CA MET A 29 -1.94 14.44 -14.58
C MET A 29 -0.54 15.05 -14.54
N THR A 30 0.40 14.39 -13.85
CA THR A 30 1.81 14.81 -13.79
C THR A 30 2.44 14.84 -15.19
N LYS A 31 2.21 13.81 -16.01
CA LYS A 31 2.71 13.74 -17.39
C LYS A 31 2.06 14.76 -18.32
N ALA A 32 0.80 15.10 -18.07
CA ALA A 32 0.08 16.14 -18.81
C ALA A 32 0.53 17.57 -18.44
N GLY A 33 1.47 17.73 -17.50
CA GLY A 33 1.94 19.05 -17.05
C GLY A 33 0.95 19.79 -16.14
N ILE A 34 -0.07 19.08 -15.63
CA ILE A 34 -0.97 19.64 -14.63
C ILE A 34 -0.18 19.81 -13.33
N PRO A 35 -0.32 20.94 -12.60
CA PRO A 35 0.36 21.13 -11.32
C PRO A 35 -0.11 20.11 -10.27
N VAL A 36 0.65 19.03 -10.12
CA VAL A 36 0.45 18.00 -9.10
C VAL A 36 1.59 18.13 -8.08
N PRO A 37 1.31 18.15 -6.77
CA PRO A 37 2.36 18.11 -5.75
C PRO A 37 3.28 16.89 -5.95
N PRO A 38 4.59 17.00 -5.69
CA PRO A 38 5.49 15.88 -5.81
C PRO A 38 5.07 14.74 -4.88
N GLY A 39 5.23 13.51 -5.35
CA GLY A 39 4.84 12.34 -4.59
C GLY A 39 5.15 11.03 -5.30
N PHE A 40 4.89 9.95 -4.59
CA PHE A 40 5.08 8.58 -5.05
C PHE A 40 3.96 7.69 -4.55
N VAL A 41 3.86 6.50 -5.13
CA VAL A 41 2.92 5.45 -4.74
C VAL A 41 3.70 4.27 -4.20
N LEU A 42 3.30 3.77 -3.02
CA LEU A 42 3.62 2.40 -2.61
C LEU A 42 2.79 1.47 -3.49
N LEU A 43 3.47 0.61 -4.23
CA LEU A 43 2.83 -0.28 -5.20
C LEU A 43 2.11 -1.44 -4.49
N ALA A 44 1.15 -2.07 -5.18
CA ALA A 44 0.38 -3.19 -4.65
C ALA A 44 1.28 -4.37 -4.20
N ASN A 45 2.36 -4.63 -4.96
CA ASN A 45 3.35 -5.64 -4.60
C ASN A 45 4.14 -5.27 -3.33
N ALA A 46 4.18 -4.01 -2.89
CA ALA A 46 4.78 -3.65 -1.62
C ALA A 46 3.97 -4.19 -0.45
N PHE A 47 2.63 -4.20 -0.56
CA PHE A 47 1.78 -4.84 0.43
C PHE A 47 1.95 -6.37 0.41
N GLU A 48 2.05 -6.99 -0.76
CA GLU A 48 2.37 -8.43 -0.88
C GLU A 48 3.72 -8.77 -0.24
N THR A 49 4.76 -7.97 -0.50
CA THR A 49 6.08 -8.16 0.11
C THR A 49 6.03 -8.00 1.62
N PHE A 50 5.27 -7.04 2.14
CA PHE A 50 5.07 -6.89 3.58
C PHE A 50 4.43 -8.14 4.20
N LEU A 51 3.37 -8.70 3.59
CA LEU A 51 2.72 -9.91 4.08
C LEU A 51 3.63 -11.15 4.00
N GLU A 52 4.45 -11.26 2.94
CA GLU A 52 5.44 -12.33 2.77
C GLU A 52 6.55 -12.24 3.83
N GLU A 53 7.11 -11.04 4.08
CA GLU A 53 8.21 -10.84 5.04
C GLU A 53 7.80 -11.00 6.51
N THR A 54 6.50 -10.88 6.79
CA THR A 54 5.95 -10.96 8.14
C THR A 54 5.24 -12.28 8.44
N ASP A 55 5.23 -13.22 7.48
CA ASP A 55 4.51 -14.50 7.54
C ASP A 55 2.99 -14.37 7.83
N LEU A 56 2.43 -13.16 7.72
CA LEU A 56 1.05 -12.87 8.08
C LEU A 56 0.01 -13.54 7.16
N THR A 57 0.40 -13.88 5.93
CA THR A 57 -0.53 -14.47 4.94
C THR A 57 -1.26 -15.69 5.51
N VAL A 58 -0.54 -16.60 6.17
CA VAL A 58 -1.11 -17.84 6.71
C VAL A 58 -2.05 -17.57 7.88
N GLU A 59 -1.71 -16.61 8.74
CA GLU A 59 -2.54 -16.23 9.89
C GLU A 59 -3.84 -15.56 9.43
N ILE A 60 -3.75 -14.64 8.48
CA ILE A 60 -4.90 -13.96 7.89
C ILE A 60 -5.84 -14.97 7.24
N GLU A 61 -5.33 -15.88 6.42
CA GLU A 61 -6.14 -16.94 5.79
C GLU A 61 -6.83 -17.84 6.83
N THR A 62 -6.16 -18.13 7.94
CA THR A 62 -6.72 -18.95 9.03
C THR A 62 -7.89 -18.23 9.71
N ILE A 63 -7.75 -16.93 9.97
CA ILE A 63 -8.83 -16.12 10.56
C ILE A 63 -10.02 -16.00 9.58
N LEU A 64 -9.74 -15.76 8.30
CA LEU A 64 -10.78 -15.63 7.27
C LEU A 64 -11.63 -16.91 7.12
N LYS A 65 -11.05 -18.10 7.35
CA LYS A 65 -11.80 -19.37 7.37
C LYS A 65 -12.84 -19.48 8.49
N THR A 66 -12.75 -18.65 9.53
CA THR A 66 -13.72 -18.64 10.62
C THR A 66 -14.93 -17.74 10.37
N VAL A 67 -14.91 -16.96 9.29
CA VAL A 67 -15.97 -15.99 8.96
C VAL A 67 -17.20 -16.71 8.37
N ASP A 68 -18.37 -16.50 8.98
CA ASP A 68 -19.66 -16.80 8.36
C ASP A 68 -20.30 -15.48 7.90
N HIS A 69 -20.47 -15.32 6.59
CA HIS A 69 -21.04 -14.11 5.98
C HIS A 69 -22.49 -13.83 6.40
N ARG A 70 -23.17 -14.76 7.07
CA ARG A 70 -24.52 -14.59 7.62
C ARG A 70 -24.50 -14.10 9.07
N MET A 71 -23.34 -14.12 9.72
CA MET A 71 -23.16 -13.77 11.12
C MET A 71 -22.20 -12.59 11.26
N VAL A 72 -22.75 -11.39 11.35
CA VAL A 72 -22.00 -10.11 11.40
C VAL A 72 -20.89 -10.12 12.46
N HIS A 73 -21.16 -10.64 13.66
CA HIS A 73 -20.16 -10.72 14.73
C HIS A 73 -18.89 -11.48 14.32
N THR A 74 -18.99 -12.51 13.47
CA THR A 74 -17.79 -13.25 13.00
C THR A 74 -16.94 -12.43 12.03
N ILE A 75 -17.56 -11.51 11.29
CA ILE A 75 -16.86 -10.58 10.39
C ILE A 75 -16.12 -9.52 11.23
N GLU A 76 -16.80 -8.98 12.24
CA GLU A 76 -16.23 -7.98 13.16
C GLU A 76 -15.02 -8.58 13.91
N ASP A 77 -15.18 -9.75 14.52
CA ASP A 77 -14.11 -10.47 15.22
C ASP A 77 -12.90 -10.72 14.32
N ALA A 78 -13.14 -11.14 13.07
CA ALA A 78 -12.08 -11.38 12.11
C ALA A 78 -11.37 -10.08 11.70
N SER A 79 -12.14 -9.01 11.46
CA SER A 79 -11.61 -7.70 11.09
C SER A 79 -10.71 -7.13 12.19
N GLU A 80 -11.13 -7.22 13.46
CA GLU A 80 -10.34 -6.76 14.60
C GLU A 80 -9.02 -7.53 14.72
N LYS A 81 -9.07 -8.86 14.63
CA LYS A 81 -7.88 -9.72 14.70
C LYS A 81 -6.89 -9.43 13.56
N ILE A 82 -7.37 -9.37 12.32
CA ILE A 82 -6.52 -9.10 11.14
C ILE A 82 -5.91 -7.70 11.24
N SER A 83 -6.70 -6.70 11.64
CA SER A 83 -6.21 -5.33 11.82
C SER A 83 -5.11 -5.27 12.89
N ALA A 84 -5.31 -5.95 14.02
CA ALA A 84 -4.31 -6.03 15.07
C ALA A 84 -3.02 -6.72 14.61
N LEU A 85 -3.11 -7.79 13.82
CA LEU A 85 -1.94 -8.46 13.25
C LEU A 85 -1.12 -7.53 12.36
N ILE A 86 -1.78 -6.85 11.43
CA ILE A 86 -1.12 -5.92 10.50
C ILE A 86 -0.46 -4.76 11.25
N LEU A 87 -1.13 -4.20 12.26
CA LEU A 87 -0.62 -3.07 13.03
C LEU A 87 0.57 -3.42 13.95
N ASN A 88 0.67 -4.67 14.40
CA ASN A 88 1.75 -5.12 15.27
C ASN A 88 2.95 -5.72 14.52
N ALA A 89 2.77 -6.09 13.26
CA ALA A 89 3.84 -6.65 12.45
C ALA A 89 4.97 -5.64 12.19
N GLN A 90 6.20 -6.13 12.26
CA GLN A 90 7.39 -5.32 12.06
C GLN A 90 7.72 -5.23 10.58
N ILE A 91 7.77 -4.01 10.06
CA ILE A 91 8.23 -3.74 8.69
C ILE A 91 9.75 -3.94 8.65
N SER A 92 10.27 -4.67 7.66
CA SER A 92 11.71 -4.90 7.54
C SER A 92 12.49 -3.59 7.36
N GLN A 93 13.75 -3.57 7.83
CA GLN A 93 14.59 -2.38 7.76
C GLN A 93 14.75 -1.87 6.32
N ASN A 94 14.95 -2.78 5.37
CA ASN A 94 15.08 -2.43 3.94
C ASN A 94 13.82 -1.76 3.38
N PHE A 95 12.64 -2.21 3.79
CA PHE A 95 11.37 -1.61 3.38
C PHE A 95 11.21 -0.20 3.96
N GLN A 96 11.55 -0.01 5.25
CA GLN A 96 11.53 1.30 5.90
C GLN A 96 12.50 2.28 5.22
N GLU A 97 13.75 1.86 5.00
CA GLU A 97 14.78 2.66 4.34
C GLU A 97 14.33 3.09 2.93
N THR A 98 13.70 2.18 2.18
CA THR A 98 13.19 2.49 0.84
C THR A 98 12.14 3.62 0.86
N ILE A 99 11.22 3.60 1.83
CA ILE A 99 10.20 4.66 1.98
C ILE A 99 10.82 5.97 2.44
N LEU A 100 11.71 5.92 3.44
CA LEU A 100 12.36 7.12 3.99
C LEU A 100 13.21 7.83 2.93
N LEU A 101 13.98 7.08 2.14
CA LEU A 101 14.74 7.64 1.02
C LEU A 101 13.84 8.25 -0.06
N ALA A 102 12.66 7.68 -0.30
CA ALA A 102 11.70 8.26 -1.23
C ALA A 102 11.05 9.53 -0.67
N PHE A 103 10.76 9.57 0.63
CA PHE A 103 10.24 10.72 1.35
C PHE A 103 11.24 11.88 1.37
N ASP A 104 12.50 11.62 1.71
CA ASP A 104 13.56 12.64 1.76
C ASP A 104 13.76 13.33 0.40
N LYS A 105 13.60 12.58 -0.70
CA LYS A 105 13.65 13.14 -2.07
C LYS A 105 12.52 14.11 -2.38
N LEU A 106 11.39 14.05 -1.67
CA LEU A 106 10.31 15.02 -1.85
C LEU A 106 10.68 16.40 -1.30
N ASN A 107 11.60 16.46 -0.32
CA ASN A 107 12.09 17.68 0.31
C ASN A 107 10.95 18.59 0.82
N VAL A 108 9.97 17.98 1.50
CA VAL A 108 8.81 18.66 2.09
C VAL A 108 8.66 18.29 3.57
N PRO A 109 8.13 19.19 4.42
CA PRO A 109 7.98 18.92 5.85
C PRO A 109 6.82 17.96 6.16
N PHE A 110 5.80 17.91 5.30
CA PHE A 110 4.58 17.11 5.53
C PHE A 110 4.10 16.49 4.22
N VAL A 111 3.47 15.32 4.36
CA VAL A 111 2.85 14.58 3.25
C VAL A 111 1.44 14.13 3.63
N ALA A 112 0.62 13.87 2.63
CA ALA A 112 -0.66 13.19 2.81
C ALA A 112 -0.51 11.72 2.44
N VAL A 113 -0.88 10.81 3.35
CA VAL A 113 -0.96 9.37 3.07
C VAL A 113 -2.41 9.04 2.69
N ARG A 114 -2.62 8.44 1.52
CA ARG A 114 -3.96 8.17 0.97
C ARG A 114 -4.01 6.78 0.34
N SER A 115 -5.11 6.05 0.58
CA SER A 115 -5.35 4.77 -0.11
C SER A 115 -5.61 5.00 -1.60
N SER A 116 -5.15 4.06 -2.43
CA SER A 116 -5.36 4.04 -3.88
C SER A 116 -5.78 2.64 -4.28
N ASP A 117 -7.09 2.46 -4.42
CA ASP A 117 -7.69 1.16 -4.69
C ASP A 117 -7.93 1.02 -6.21
N PHE A 118 -8.07 -0.22 -6.70
CA PHE A 118 -8.47 -0.54 -8.07
C PHE A 118 -9.38 -1.77 -8.12
#